data_AF-A0A2H9M5T5-F1
#
_entry.id   AF-A0A2H9M5T5-F1
#
_cell.length_a   1.000
_cell.length_b   1.000
_cell.length_c   1.000
_cell.angle_alpha   90.00
_cell.angle_beta   90.00
_cell.angle_gamma   90.00
#
_symmetry.space_group_name_H-M   'P 1'
#
loop_
_entity.id
_entity.type
_entity.pdbx_description
1 polymer ?
#
loop_
_entity_poly.entity_id
_entity_poly.type
_entity_poly.pdbx_seq_one_letter_code
_entity_poly.pdbx_strand_id
1 'polypeptide(L)'
;MLNLGIIGCGNIGRIIIKAIYKGKINCKFAGVFDVNKDGHNLLSGETKKRIKFFDDFDKFIKADTNLILEAASQQAVKNYATEILKHDKNLMIMSVGALADKNLLAKIKRTARERNLKIYIPSGAVVGIDGLKAAMLGGIESVTLTTRKNPKSLGIIADKEKILFNGDANEAVVKFPKNINVAATLSLAGIGFKKTKVKIIADPNVRENIHEICIKGNFGEILTVAKNLPSPDNPKTSYLAPLAAIACLKKLTSEIEIG
;
A
#
# COMPACT_ATOMS: atom_id res chain seq x y z
N MET A 1 18.73 -9.32 11.62
CA MET A 1 18.76 -7.87 11.32
C MET A 1 17.98 -7.61 10.04
N LEU A 2 17.12 -6.58 10.01
CA LEU A 2 16.36 -6.22 8.81
C LEU A 2 17.29 -5.60 7.75
N ASN A 3 17.26 -6.13 6.54
CA ASN A 3 18.05 -5.64 5.40
C ASN A 3 17.13 -5.36 4.21
N LEU A 4 16.93 -4.08 3.93
CA LEU A 4 15.84 -3.57 3.11
C LEU A 4 16.33 -3.15 1.71
N GLY A 5 15.59 -3.56 0.69
CA GLY A 5 15.62 -2.95 -0.65
C GLY A 5 14.26 -2.29 -0.95
N ILE A 6 14.25 -1.19 -1.71
CA ILE A 6 13.01 -0.53 -2.13
C ILE A 6 12.87 -0.58 -3.65
N ILE A 7 11.67 -0.91 -4.14
CA ILE A 7 11.28 -0.74 -5.54
C ILE A 7 10.40 0.50 -5.63
N GLY A 8 10.84 1.49 -6.40
CA GLY A 8 10.18 2.77 -6.60
C GLY A 8 10.81 3.90 -5.77
N CYS A 9 11.30 4.93 -6.46
CA CYS A 9 11.83 6.17 -5.89
C CYS A 9 10.86 7.36 -6.07
N GLY A 10 9.57 7.07 -6.24
CA GLY A 10 8.49 8.05 -6.25
C GLY A 10 8.20 8.67 -4.88
N ASN A 11 7.06 9.34 -4.73
CA ASN A 11 6.68 10.04 -3.49
C ASN A 11 6.73 9.14 -2.23
N ILE A 12 6.14 7.94 -2.27
CA ILE A 12 6.16 7.01 -1.12
C ILE A 12 7.58 6.54 -0.83
N GLY A 13 8.30 6.06 -1.86
CA GLY A 13 9.69 5.60 -1.73
C GLY A 13 10.60 6.65 -1.10
N ARG A 14 10.54 7.91 -1.57
CA ARG A 14 11.34 9.00 -1.00
C ARG A 14 11.00 9.29 0.46
N ILE A 15 9.73 9.23 0.86
CA ILE A 15 9.34 9.45 2.26
C ILE A 15 9.93 8.36 3.17
N ILE A 16 9.89 7.10 2.71
CA ILE A 16 10.47 5.96 3.44
C ILE A 16 12.00 6.08 3.50
N ILE A 17 12.66 6.39 2.37
CA ILE A 17 14.11 6.64 2.31
C ILE A 17 14.50 7.75 3.30
N LYS A 18 13.78 8.88 3.31
CA LYS A 18 14.01 9.96 4.28
C LYS A 18 13.83 9.48 5.72
N ALA A 19 12.89 8.58 6.01
CA ALA A 19 12.70 8.03 7.35
C ALA A 19 13.86 7.10 7.77
N ILE A 20 14.38 6.28 6.86
CA ILE A 20 15.55 5.42 7.08
C ILE A 20 16.76 6.27 7.45
N TYR A 21 17.11 7.27 6.63
CA TYR A 21 18.28 8.13 6.89
C TYR A 21 18.13 9.06 8.10
N LYS A 22 16.90 9.26 8.59
CA LYS A 22 16.62 9.93 9.88
C LYS A 22 16.66 8.98 11.09
N GLY A 23 17.05 7.71 10.90
CA GLY A 23 17.12 6.72 11.97
C GLY A 23 15.77 6.27 12.52
N LYS A 24 14.66 6.50 11.80
CA LYS A 24 13.32 6.11 12.26
C LYS A 24 13.04 4.61 12.16
N ILE A 25 13.85 3.89 11.37
CA ILE A 25 13.73 2.46 11.11
C ILE A 25 15.09 1.84 11.37
N ASN A 26 15.14 0.80 12.21
CA ASN A 26 16.37 0.08 12.50
C ASN A 26 16.64 -0.98 11.42
N CYS A 27 17.25 -0.57 10.30
CA CYS A 27 17.56 -1.48 9.20
C CYS A 27 18.88 -1.12 8.50
N LYS A 28 19.51 -2.14 7.91
CA LYS A 28 20.47 -1.94 6.82
C LYS A 28 19.69 -1.65 5.54
N PHE A 29 20.13 -0.65 4.76
CA PHE A 29 19.47 -0.28 3.52
C PHE A 29 20.39 -0.52 2.33
N ALA A 30 20.00 -1.46 1.46
CA ALA A 30 20.82 -1.89 0.32
C ALA A 30 20.72 -0.96 -0.89
N GLY A 31 19.63 -0.21 -1.00
CA GLY A 31 19.39 0.76 -2.07
C GLY A 31 17.97 0.73 -2.64
N VAL A 32 17.77 1.51 -3.70
CA VAL A 32 16.49 1.66 -4.40
C VAL A 32 16.62 1.26 -5.86
N PHE A 33 15.67 0.48 -6.36
CA PHE A 33 15.49 0.21 -7.78
C PHE A 33 14.34 1.04 -8.32
N ASP A 34 14.57 1.72 -9.44
CA ASP A 34 13.52 2.37 -10.23
C ASP A 34 13.92 2.37 -11.71
N VAL A 35 12.94 2.30 -12.61
CA VAL A 35 13.16 2.34 -14.06
C VAL A 35 13.52 3.76 -14.53
N ASN A 36 13.24 4.80 -13.73
CA ASN A 36 13.65 6.18 -14.00
C ASN A 36 14.43 6.78 -12.81
N LYS A 37 15.31 7.74 -13.11
CA LYS A 37 16.11 8.46 -12.09
C LYS A 37 15.44 9.71 -11.56
N ASP A 38 14.28 10.12 -12.06
CA ASP A 38 13.62 11.39 -11.70
C ASP A 38 13.35 11.47 -10.21
N GLY A 39 12.77 10.41 -9.67
CA GLY A 39 12.51 10.29 -8.24
C GLY A 39 13.78 10.35 -7.40
N HIS A 40 14.86 9.72 -7.85
CA HIS A 40 16.15 9.77 -7.19
C HIS A 40 16.79 11.17 -7.24
N ASN A 41 16.58 11.90 -8.34
CA ASN A 41 17.08 13.26 -8.52
C ASN A 41 16.41 14.27 -7.59
N LEU A 42 15.21 13.99 -7.08
CA LEU A 42 14.49 14.80 -6.11
C LEU A 42 14.91 14.54 -4.64
N LEU A 43 15.82 13.59 -4.39
CA LEU A 43 16.38 13.39 -3.06
C LEU A 43 17.35 14.52 -2.70
N SER A 44 17.50 14.81 -1.39
CA SER A 44 18.50 15.79 -0.95
C SER A 44 19.91 15.33 -1.32
N GLY A 45 20.83 16.28 -1.54
CA GLY A 45 22.19 15.98 -2.01
C GLY A 45 22.94 14.97 -1.14
N GLU A 46 22.79 15.05 0.20
CA GLU A 46 23.40 14.10 1.13
C GLU A 46 22.81 12.69 1.00
N THR A 47 21.48 12.58 0.93
CA THR A 47 20.80 11.29 0.76
C THR A 47 21.15 10.66 -0.59
N LYS A 48 21.15 11.48 -1.66
CA LYS A 48 21.45 11.07 -3.03
C LYS A 48 22.88 10.50 -3.16
N LYS A 49 23.86 11.04 -2.43
CA LYS A 49 25.25 10.52 -2.43
C LYS A 49 25.40 9.19 -1.68
N ARG A 50 24.55 8.94 -0.68
CA ARG A 50 24.62 7.74 0.16
C ARG A 50 23.81 6.57 -0.38
N ILE A 51 22.73 6.85 -1.10
CA ILE A 51 21.83 5.81 -1.59
C ILE A 51 22.42 5.14 -2.84
N LYS A 52 22.43 3.80 -2.83
CA LYS A 52 22.70 3.04 -4.05
C LYS A 52 21.44 3.02 -4.91
N PHE A 53 21.54 3.56 -6.12
CA PHE A 53 20.48 3.49 -7.12
C PHE A 53 20.74 2.32 -8.08
N PHE A 54 19.71 1.53 -8.35
CA PHE A 54 19.73 0.46 -9.33
C PHE A 54 18.76 0.82 -10.46
N ASP A 55 19.24 0.85 -11.70
CA ASP A 55 18.42 0.94 -12.93
C ASP A 55 18.14 -0.45 -13.54
N ASP A 56 18.65 -1.51 -12.92
CA ASP A 56 18.58 -2.89 -13.39
C ASP A 56 18.08 -3.79 -12.26
N PHE A 57 16.95 -4.47 -12.50
CA PHE A 57 16.32 -5.34 -11.52
C PHE A 57 17.19 -6.55 -11.18
N ASP A 58 17.91 -7.12 -12.14
CA ASP A 58 18.72 -8.32 -11.94
C ASP A 58 19.93 -8.04 -11.05
N LYS A 59 20.47 -6.82 -11.11
CA LYS A 59 21.48 -6.34 -10.17
C LYS A 59 20.90 -6.02 -8.81
N PHE A 60 19.71 -5.41 -8.78
CA PHE A 60 19.02 -5.08 -7.53
C PHE A 60 18.66 -6.31 -6.71
N ILE A 61 18.09 -7.34 -7.35
CA ILE A 61 17.63 -8.53 -6.64
C ILE A 61 18.77 -9.37 -6.06
N LYS A 62 19.97 -9.25 -6.63
CA LYS A 62 21.20 -9.87 -6.09
C LYS A 62 21.80 -9.12 -4.90
N ALA A 63 21.32 -7.93 -4.58
CA ALA A 63 21.78 -7.22 -3.39
C ALA A 63 21.43 -8.01 -2.12
N ASP A 64 22.35 -8.01 -1.16
CA ASP A 64 22.14 -8.53 0.19
C ASP A 64 20.96 -7.78 0.82
N THR A 65 19.80 -8.45 0.87
CA THR A 65 18.49 -7.96 1.37
C THR A 65 17.64 -9.17 1.76
N ASN A 66 16.83 -9.04 2.80
CA ASN A 66 15.86 -10.05 3.23
C ASN A 66 14.39 -9.58 3.17
N LEU A 67 14.18 -8.29 2.91
CA LEU A 67 12.88 -7.69 2.64
C LEU A 67 12.99 -6.71 1.47
N ILE A 68 12.08 -6.85 0.50
CA ILE A 68 11.87 -5.86 -0.55
C ILE A 68 10.54 -5.14 -0.28
N LEU A 69 10.56 -3.80 -0.30
CA LEU A 69 9.36 -2.98 -0.22
C LEU A 69 9.03 -2.42 -1.60
N GLU A 70 7.89 -2.80 -2.13
CA GLU A 70 7.33 -2.26 -3.37
C GLU A 70 6.49 -1.02 -3.08
N ALA A 71 6.91 0.12 -3.66
CA ALA A 71 6.24 1.42 -3.61
C ALA A 71 6.31 2.14 -4.97
N ALA A 72 6.16 1.38 -6.05
CA ALA A 72 6.26 1.86 -7.43
C ALA A 72 4.89 1.87 -8.13
N SER A 73 4.33 0.69 -8.41
CA SER A 73 3.07 0.55 -9.15
C SER A 73 2.54 -0.87 -9.13
N GLN A 74 1.26 -1.05 -9.49
CA GLN A 74 0.67 -2.37 -9.67
C GLN A 74 1.40 -3.19 -10.75
N GLN A 75 1.94 -2.53 -11.78
CA GLN A 75 2.72 -3.21 -12.81
C GLN A 75 4.06 -3.71 -12.26
N ALA A 76 4.71 -2.97 -11.37
CA ALA A 76 5.91 -3.44 -10.69
C ALA A 76 5.64 -4.70 -9.86
N VAL A 77 4.49 -4.77 -9.16
CA VAL A 77 4.09 -6.00 -8.46
C VAL A 77 3.93 -7.17 -9.44
N LYS A 78 3.23 -6.97 -10.56
CA LYS A 78 3.05 -7.99 -11.60
C LYS A 78 4.38 -8.49 -12.16
N ASN A 79 5.31 -7.57 -12.41
CA ASN A 79 6.61 -7.87 -13.00
C ASN A 79 7.55 -8.58 -12.02
N TYR A 80 7.61 -8.12 -10.77
CA TYR A 80 8.72 -8.46 -9.88
C TYR A 80 8.33 -9.33 -8.67
N ALA A 81 7.06 -9.34 -8.23
CA ALA A 81 6.69 -9.97 -6.96
C ALA A 81 7.02 -11.47 -6.88
N THR A 82 6.83 -12.22 -7.97
CA THR A 82 7.19 -13.65 -7.98
C THR A 82 8.69 -13.84 -7.92
N GLU A 83 9.46 -13.06 -8.70
CA GLU A 83 10.92 -13.20 -8.75
C GLU A 83 11.56 -12.79 -7.41
N ILE A 84 11.03 -11.75 -6.76
CA ILE A 84 11.46 -11.37 -5.40
C ILE A 84 11.35 -12.56 -4.44
N LEU A 85 10.19 -13.23 -4.44
CA LEU A 85 9.97 -14.40 -3.59
C LEU A 85 10.86 -15.57 -4.00
N LYS A 86 11.11 -15.78 -5.30
CA LYS A 86 12.01 -16.84 -5.78
C LYS A 86 13.47 -16.65 -5.35
N HIS A 87 13.87 -15.41 -5.09
CA HIS A 87 15.18 -15.05 -4.54
C HIS A 87 15.22 -15.06 -3.01
N ASP A 88 14.28 -15.74 -2.36
CA ASP A 88 14.23 -15.95 -0.91
C ASP A 88 14.14 -14.65 -0.09
N LYS A 89 13.43 -13.65 -0.65
CA LYS A 89 13.20 -12.36 0.00
C LYS A 89 11.75 -12.18 0.38
N ASN A 90 11.49 -11.71 1.60
CA ASN A 90 10.16 -11.27 1.98
C ASN A 90 9.75 -10.06 1.13
N LEU A 91 8.44 -9.82 1.01
CA LEU A 91 7.90 -8.76 0.17
C LEU A 91 6.86 -7.93 0.92
N MET A 92 7.05 -6.61 0.97
CA MET A 92 6.01 -5.65 1.38
C MET A 92 5.42 -4.98 0.13
N ILE A 93 4.09 -4.93 0.02
CA ILE A 93 3.39 -4.42 -1.17
C ILE A 93 2.56 -3.20 -0.80
N MET A 94 2.86 -2.04 -1.42
CA MET A 94 2.02 -0.83 -1.32
C MET A 94 0.98 -0.76 -2.44
N SER A 95 1.29 -1.30 -3.62
CA SER A 95 0.39 -1.31 -4.78
C SER A 95 -0.57 -2.50 -4.76
N VAL A 96 -1.29 -2.66 -3.65
CA VAL A 96 -2.13 -3.83 -3.32
C VAL A 96 -3.20 -4.13 -4.37
N GLY A 97 -3.65 -3.12 -5.13
CA GLY A 97 -4.60 -3.31 -6.22
C GLY A 97 -4.18 -4.37 -7.26
N ALA A 98 -2.87 -4.63 -7.43
CA ALA A 98 -2.38 -5.69 -8.29
C ALA A 98 -2.90 -7.09 -7.88
N LEU A 99 -3.19 -7.28 -6.59
CA LEU A 99 -3.61 -8.55 -6.01
C LEU A 99 -5.11 -8.86 -6.23
N ALA A 100 -5.84 -7.99 -6.92
CA ALA A 100 -7.15 -8.31 -7.45
C ALA A 100 -7.09 -9.36 -8.57
N ASP A 101 -5.95 -9.45 -9.26
CA ASP A 101 -5.66 -10.56 -10.17
C ASP A 101 -5.48 -11.84 -9.34
N LYS A 102 -6.48 -12.73 -9.44
CA LYS A 102 -6.51 -13.99 -8.70
C LYS A 102 -5.36 -14.92 -9.06
N ASN A 103 -4.92 -14.90 -10.32
CA ASN A 103 -3.82 -15.76 -10.78
C ASN A 103 -2.51 -15.27 -10.19
N LEU A 104 -2.27 -13.94 -10.20
CA LEU A 104 -1.11 -13.36 -9.54
C LEU A 104 -1.12 -13.64 -8.03
N LEU A 105 -2.25 -13.41 -7.35
CA LEU A 105 -2.39 -13.63 -5.91
C LEU A 105 -2.13 -15.09 -5.54
N ALA A 106 -2.71 -16.04 -6.28
CA ALA A 106 -2.49 -17.47 -6.06
C ALA A 106 -1.02 -17.84 -6.27
N LYS A 107 -0.40 -17.34 -7.35
CA LYS A 107 1.00 -17.58 -7.68
C LYS A 107 1.94 -17.10 -6.57
N ILE A 108 1.83 -15.84 -6.13
CA ILE A 108 2.72 -15.31 -5.08
C ILE A 108 2.47 -15.95 -3.72
N LYS A 109 1.22 -16.27 -3.37
CA LYS A 109 0.90 -16.99 -2.13
C LYS A 109 1.52 -18.39 -2.11
N ARG A 110 1.44 -19.11 -3.23
CA ARG A 110 2.06 -20.42 -3.38
C ARG A 110 3.58 -20.32 -3.24
N THR A 111 4.23 -19.45 -4.00
CA THR A 111 5.69 -19.26 -3.93
C THR A 111 6.15 -18.89 -2.52
N ALA A 112 5.44 -17.98 -1.84
CA ALA A 112 5.77 -17.59 -0.48
C ALA A 112 5.63 -18.76 0.50
N ARG A 113 4.59 -19.60 0.36
CA ARG A 113 4.40 -20.80 1.19
C ARG A 113 5.53 -21.81 0.97
N GLU A 114 5.85 -22.12 -0.28
CA GLU A 114 6.89 -23.10 -0.65
C GLU A 114 8.28 -22.69 -0.13
N ARG A 115 8.56 -21.39 -0.06
CA ARG A 115 9.84 -20.83 0.41
C ARG A 115 9.84 -20.35 1.86
N ASN A 116 8.75 -20.56 2.60
CA ASN A 116 8.57 -20.06 3.97
C ASN A 116 8.81 -18.54 4.12
N LEU A 117 8.32 -17.76 3.16
CA LEU A 117 8.44 -16.30 3.14
C LEU A 117 7.12 -15.63 3.53
N LYS A 118 7.20 -14.36 3.91
CA LYS A 118 6.07 -13.52 4.25
C LYS A 118 5.83 -12.44 3.19
N ILE A 119 4.54 -12.16 2.97
CA ILE A 119 4.07 -11.02 2.20
C ILE A 119 3.39 -10.07 3.18
N TYR A 120 3.89 -8.85 3.28
CA TYR A 120 3.36 -7.80 4.16
C TYR A 120 2.50 -6.82 3.35
N ILE A 121 1.32 -6.51 3.88
CA ILE A 121 0.41 -5.52 3.31
C ILE A 121 0.10 -4.52 4.44
N PRO A 122 0.73 -3.33 4.42
CA PRO A 122 0.40 -2.28 5.37
C PRO A 122 -1.07 -1.84 5.24
N SER A 123 -1.63 -1.23 6.30
CA SER A 123 -3.00 -0.71 6.28
C SER A 123 -3.23 0.37 5.21
N GLY A 124 -2.16 1.07 4.81
CA GLY A 124 -2.21 2.10 3.79
C GLY A 124 -2.87 3.38 4.33
N ALA A 125 -3.91 3.87 3.67
CA ALA A 125 -4.54 5.15 3.99
C ALA A 125 -5.74 5.03 4.95
N VAL A 126 -5.88 3.90 5.65
CA VAL A 126 -7.00 3.60 6.54
C VAL A 126 -6.55 3.02 7.88
N VAL A 127 -7.50 2.95 8.81
CA VAL A 127 -7.36 2.35 10.14
C VAL A 127 -8.40 1.25 10.32
N GLY A 128 -8.25 0.40 11.35
CA GLY A 128 -9.23 -0.66 11.65
C GLY A 128 -9.08 -1.96 10.85
N ILE A 129 -7.94 -2.18 10.18
CA ILE A 129 -7.67 -3.45 9.47
C ILE A 129 -7.47 -4.62 10.46
N ASP A 130 -6.88 -4.34 11.60
CA ASP A 130 -6.82 -5.20 12.78
C ASP A 130 -8.23 -5.57 13.27
N GLY A 131 -9.10 -4.57 13.47
CA GLY A 131 -10.50 -4.77 13.86
C GLY A 131 -11.27 -5.60 12.83
N LEU A 132 -11.07 -5.36 11.53
CA LEU A 132 -11.63 -6.18 10.46
C LEU A 132 -11.17 -7.64 10.55
N LYS A 133 -9.88 -7.88 10.79
CA LYS A 133 -9.35 -9.25 10.94
C LYS A 133 -9.92 -9.95 12.16
N ALA A 134 -10.11 -9.25 13.28
CA ALA A 134 -10.76 -9.80 14.47
C ALA A 134 -12.24 -10.11 14.19
N ALA A 135 -12.98 -9.16 13.58
CA ALA A 135 -14.37 -9.32 13.20
C ALA A 135 -14.62 -10.51 12.25
N MET A 136 -13.66 -10.83 11.38
CA MET A 136 -13.73 -11.99 10.49
C MET A 136 -13.89 -13.32 11.25
N LEU A 137 -13.40 -13.41 12.49
CA LEU A 137 -13.53 -14.60 13.33
C LEU A 137 -14.95 -14.76 13.90
N GLY A 138 -15.68 -13.65 14.10
CA GLY A 138 -17.06 -13.64 14.62
C GLY A 138 -18.13 -13.73 13.54
N GLY A 139 -17.76 -13.69 12.26
CA GLY A 139 -18.68 -13.63 11.14
C GLY A 139 -19.05 -12.18 10.77
N ILE A 140 -18.82 -11.84 9.50
CA ILE A 140 -19.11 -10.51 8.93
C ILE A 140 -20.22 -10.63 7.91
N GLU A 141 -21.24 -9.77 8.04
CA GLU A 141 -22.34 -9.64 7.11
C GLU A 141 -22.01 -8.66 5.98
N SER A 142 -21.36 -7.54 6.30
CA SER A 142 -21.01 -6.52 5.30
C SER A 142 -19.72 -5.78 5.61
N VAL A 143 -19.02 -5.37 4.55
CA VAL A 143 -17.88 -4.43 4.58
C VAL A 143 -18.12 -3.39 3.49
N THR A 144 -18.20 -2.12 3.87
CA THR A 144 -18.36 -1.01 2.94
C THR A 144 -17.20 -0.03 3.10
N LEU A 145 -16.61 0.37 1.97
CA LEU A 145 -15.65 1.47 1.87
C LEU A 145 -16.30 2.64 1.13
N THR A 146 -16.43 3.78 1.80
CA THR A 146 -16.74 5.05 1.15
C THR A 146 -15.48 5.89 1.06
N THR A 147 -15.09 6.27 -0.15
CA THR A 147 -13.96 7.17 -0.41
C THR A 147 -14.47 8.48 -0.97
N ARG A 148 -14.15 9.59 -0.29
CA ARG A 148 -14.48 10.94 -0.72
C ARG A 148 -13.20 11.73 -0.97
N LYS A 149 -13.10 12.33 -2.15
CA LYS A 149 -11.91 13.08 -2.57
C LYS A 149 -12.28 14.35 -3.30
N ASN A 150 -11.37 15.31 -3.27
CA ASN A 150 -11.49 16.50 -4.10
C ASN A 150 -11.44 16.11 -5.60
N PRO A 151 -12.32 16.64 -6.46
CA PRO A 151 -12.36 16.37 -7.91
C PRO A 151 -10.99 16.55 -8.59
N LYS A 152 -10.20 17.54 -8.16
CA LYS A 152 -8.85 17.81 -8.67
C LYS A 152 -7.91 16.62 -8.48
N SER A 153 -8.00 15.90 -7.36
CA SER A 153 -7.16 14.72 -7.09
C SER A 153 -7.51 13.53 -8.00
N LEU A 154 -8.76 13.50 -8.47
CA LEU A 154 -9.30 12.49 -9.38
C LEU A 154 -9.07 12.86 -10.86
N GLY A 155 -8.62 14.09 -11.13
CA GLY A 155 -8.40 14.59 -12.49
C GLY A 155 -9.70 14.92 -13.23
N ILE A 156 -10.76 15.24 -12.50
CA ILE A 156 -12.06 15.62 -13.06
C ILE A 156 -12.49 16.99 -12.50
N ILE A 157 -13.46 17.60 -13.17
CA ILE A 157 -14.15 18.79 -12.68
C ILE A 157 -15.52 18.35 -12.14
N ALA A 158 -15.83 18.75 -10.92
CA ALA A 158 -17.16 18.63 -10.34
C ALA A 158 -17.39 19.82 -9.42
N ASP A 159 -18.52 20.49 -9.61
CA ASP A 159 -19.00 21.67 -8.90
C ASP A 159 -19.87 21.33 -7.68
N LYS A 160 -20.37 20.09 -7.63
CA LYS A 160 -21.11 19.51 -6.52
C LYS A 160 -20.68 18.08 -6.23
N GLU A 161 -21.12 17.55 -5.10
CA GLU A 161 -20.92 16.15 -4.76
C GLU A 161 -21.45 15.23 -5.88
N LYS A 162 -20.60 14.29 -6.33
CA LYS A 162 -20.94 13.33 -7.37
C LYS A 162 -20.42 11.95 -7.03
N ILE A 163 -21.32 10.98 -6.97
CA ILE A 163 -20.94 9.55 -6.90
C ILE A 163 -20.37 9.17 -8.27
N LEU A 164 -19.08 8.85 -8.29
CA LEU A 164 -18.38 8.38 -9.48
C LEU A 164 -18.49 6.87 -9.65
N PHE A 165 -18.65 6.16 -8.54
CA PHE A 165 -18.74 4.71 -8.51
C PHE A 165 -19.51 4.24 -7.29
N ASN A 166 -20.32 3.21 -7.49
CA ASN A 166 -20.99 2.47 -6.43
C ASN A 166 -21.15 1.02 -6.89
N GLY A 167 -20.41 0.10 -6.29
CA GLY A 167 -20.33 -1.30 -6.73
C GLY A 167 -19.47 -2.14 -5.80
N ASP A 168 -18.98 -3.27 -6.26
CA ASP A 168 -18.03 -4.09 -5.49
C ASP A 168 -16.57 -3.71 -5.76
N ALA A 169 -15.66 -4.17 -4.89
CA ALA A 169 -14.24 -3.88 -5.01
C ALA A 169 -13.60 -4.50 -6.27
N ASN A 170 -14.13 -5.61 -6.79
CA ASN A 170 -13.61 -6.23 -8.01
C ASN A 170 -13.83 -5.32 -9.23
N GLU A 171 -15.02 -4.75 -9.38
CA GLU A 171 -15.33 -3.77 -10.43
C GLU A 171 -14.56 -2.46 -10.25
N ALA A 172 -14.43 -2.01 -9.00
CA ALA A 172 -13.74 -0.77 -8.67
C ALA A 172 -12.25 -0.81 -9.05
N VAL A 173 -11.58 -1.98 -8.94
CA VAL A 173 -10.17 -2.15 -9.39
C VAL A 173 -10.03 -1.87 -10.88
N VAL A 174 -10.96 -2.35 -11.70
CA VAL A 174 -10.90 -2.19 -13.15
C VAL A 174 -11.15 -0.73 -13.54
N LYS A 175 -12.15 -0.08 -12.94
CA LYS A 175 -12.56 1.29 -13.29
C LYS A 175 -11.68 2.37 -12.66
N PHE A 176 -11.12 2.13 -11.48
CA PHE A 176 -10.36 3.12 -10.70
C PHE A 176 -9.01 2.57 -10.18
N PRO A 177 -8.12 2.08 -11.05
CA PRO A 177 -6.90 1.37 -10.65
C PRO A 177 -5.98 2.22 -9.76
N LYS A 178 -5.95 3.54 -9.96
CA LYS A 178 -5.12 4.47 -9.16
C LYS A 178 -5.66 4.74 -7.75
N ASN A 179 -6.90 4.36 -7.44
CA ASN A 179 -7.58 4.68 -6.18
C ASN A 179 -7.98 3.44 -5.36
N ILE A 180 -7.50 2.25 -5.73
CA ILE A 180 -8.09 1.00 -5.23
C ILE A 180 -7.29 0.27 -4.15
N ASN A 181 -6.09 0.72 -3.81
CA ASN A 181 -5.25 -0.01 -2.85
C ASN A 181 -5.95 -0.23 -1.50
N VAL A 182 -6.73 0.75 -1.02
CA VAL A 182 -7.53 0.62 0.21
C VAL A 182 -8.59 -0.48 0.08
N ALA A 183 -9.38 -0.47 -0.99
CA ALA A 183 -10.41 -1.47 -1.23
C ALA A 183 -9.79 -2.87 -1.38
N ALA A 184 -8.64 -2.98 -2.04
CA ALA A 184 -7.91 -4.22 -2.19
C ALA A 184 -7.39 -4.75 -0.85
N THR A 185 -6.81 -3.88 -0.01
CA THR A 185 -6.39 -4.24 1.36
C THR A 185 -7.57 -4.75 2.19
N LEU A 186 -8.71 -4.05 2.18
CA LEU A 186 -9.92 -4.48 2.89
C LEU A 186 -10.46 -5.81 2.36
N SER A 187 -10.47 -5.98 1.04
CA SER A 187 -10.93 -7.22 0.40
C SER A 187 -10.07 -8.41 0.77
N LEU A 188 -8.75 -8.23 0.88
CA LEU A 188 -7.81 -9.28 1.26
C LEU A 188 -7.85 -9.59 2.75
N ALA A 189 -8.10 -8.58 3.60
CA ALA A 189 -8.20 -8.75 5.05
C ALA A 189 -9.59 -9.25 5.50
N GLY A 190 -10.62 -9.01 4.70
CA GLY A 190 -12.02 -9.29 5.02
C GLY A 190 -12.67 -10.32 4.08
N ILE A 191 -13.89 -9.99 3.64
CA ILE A 191 -14.82 -10.90 2.97
C ILE A 191 -14.59 -11.09 1.46
N GLY A 192 -13.47 -10.63 0.91
CA GLY A 192 -13.11 -10.77 -0.50
C GLY A 192 -13.70 -9.70 -1.43
N PHE A 193 -13.08 -9.54 -2.61
CA PHE A 193 -13.33 -8.43 -3.55
C PHE A 193 -14.78 -8.31 -4.04
N LYS A 194 -15.49 -9.43 -4.26
CA LYS A 194 -16.88 -9.40 -4.73
C LYS A 194 -17.88 -8.97 -3.65
N LYS A 195 -17.55 -9.21 -2.37
CA LYS A 195 -18.46 -8.94 -1.25
C LYS A 195 -18.19 -7.59 -0.59
N THR A 196 -16.96 -7.08 -0.68
CA THR A 196 -16.62 -5.72 -0.23
C THR A 196 -17.27 -4.67 -1.15
N LYS A 197 -18.12 -3.81 -0.59
CA LYS A 197 -18.77 -2.72 -1.31
C LYS A 197 -17.90 -1.47 -1.31
N VAL A 198 -17.88 -0.75 -2.43
CA VAL A 198 -17.06 0.44 -2.63
C VAL A 198 -17.92 1.55 -3.22
N LYS A 199 -17.87 2.73 -2.59
CA LYS A 199 -18.45 3.97 -3.09
C LYS A 199 -17.34 5.01 -3.24
N ILE A 200 -17.23 5.63 -4.42
CA ILE A 200 -16.27 6.71 -4.70
C ILE A 200 -17.04 7.98 -4.98
N ILE A 201 -16.73 9.03 -4.23
CA ILE A 201 -17.40 10.31 -4.26
C ILE A 201 -16.38 11.39 -4.59
N ALA A 202 -16.68 12.19 -5.62
CA ALA A 202 -16.00 13.45 -5.85
C ALA A 202 -16.76 14.54 -5.11
N ASP A 203 -16.08 15.27 -4.23
CA ASP A 203 -16.67 16.34 -3.43
C ASP A 203 -15.76 17.57 -3.47
N PRO A 204 -16.19 18.70 -4.07
CA PRO A 204 -15.37 19.91 -4.17
C PRO A 204 -15.09 20.57 -2.80
N ASN A 205 -15.87 20.26 -1.77
CA ASN A 205 -15.76 20.89 -0.45
C ASN A 205 -14.73 20.22 0.46
N VAL A 206 -14.27 19.00 0.14
CA VAL A 206 -13.21 18.35 0.93
C VAL A 206 -11.82 18.74 0.45
N ARG A 207 -10.91 18.92 1.41
CA ARG A 207 -9.49 19.17 1.16
C ARG A 207 -8.67 17.88 1.35
N GLU A 208 -9.18 16.98 2.17
CA GLU A 208 -8.59 15.70 2.55
C GLU A 208 -9.07 14.56 1.64
N ASN A 209 -8.29 13.48 1.62
CA ASN A 209 -8.76 12.17 1.16
C ASN A 209 -9.42 11.45 2.33
N ILE A 210 -10.75 11.34 2.28
CA ILE A 210 -11.53 10.73 3.37
C ILE A 210 -11.85 9.29 2.99
N HIS A 211 -11.54 8.37 3.90
CA HIS A 211 -11.92 6.96 3.80
C HIS A 211 -12.75 6.60 5.02
N GLU A 212 -13.98 6.16 4.78
CA GLU A 212 -14.88 5.63 5.79
C GLU A 212 -15.07 4.13 5.56
N ILE A 213 -14.90 3.34 6.61
CA ILE A 213 -15.10 1.89 6.59
C ILE A 213 -16.19 1.55 7.59
N CYS A 214 -17.24 0.91 7.12
CA CYS A 214 -18.30 0.33 7.94
C CYS A 214 -18.27 -1.19 7.80
N ILE A 215 -18.16 -1.89 8.93
CA ILE A 215 -18.14 -3.35 9.04
C ILE A 215 -19.26 -3.76 9.98
N LYS A 216 -20.13 -4.66 9.54
CA LYS A 216 -21.24 -5.18 10.36
C LYS A 216 -21.20 -6.70 10.41
N GLY A 217 -21.53 -7.26 11.55
CA GLY A 217 -21.70 -8.70 11.73
C GLY A 217 -22.14 -9.03 13.15
N ASN A 218 -22.04 -10.31 13.52
CA ASN A 218 -22.50 -10.79 14.83
C ASN A 218 -21.75 -10.15 16.01
N PHE A 219 -20.53 -9.66 15.76
CA PHE A 219 -19.72 -8.94 16.75
C PHE A 219 -20.25 -7.52 17.04
N GLY A 220 -21.19 -7.01 16.23
CA GLY A 220 -21.66 -5.63 16.24
C GLY A 220 -21.24 -4.84 15.00
N GLU A 221 -20.90 -3.57 15.19
CA GLU A 221 -20.55 -2.65 14.12
C GLU A 221 -19.24 -1.91 14.42
N ILE A 222 -18.35 -1.86 13.42
CA ILE A 222 -17.17 -1.00 13.42
C ILE A 222 -17.37 0.08 12.37
N LEU A 223 -17.25 1.33 12.79
CA LEU A 223 -17.14 2.49 11.91
C LEU A 223 -15.80 3.15 12.12
N THR A 224 -15.02 3.33 11.05
CA THR A 224 -13.78 4.11 11.08
C THR A 224 -13.79 5.19 10.02
N VAL A 225 -13.20 6.34 10.34
CA VAL A 225 -13.07 7.48 9.43
C VAL A 225 -11.64 8.00 9.47
N ALA A 226 -10.94 7.90 8.35
CA ALA A 226 -9.61 8.48 8.17
C ALA A 226 -9.69 9.70 7.24
N LYS A 227 -9.55 10.91 7.80
CA LYS A 227 -9.45 12.16 7.04
C LYS A 227 -7.97 12.48 6.79
N ASN A 228 -7.47 12.08 5.62
CA ASN A 228 -6.04 12.15 5.34
C ASN A 228 -5.64 13.44 4.62
N LEU A 229 -4.61 14.11 5.13
CA LEU A 229 -3.92 15.11 4.35
C LEU A 229 -3.28 14.47 3.10
N PRO A 230 -3.32 15.15 1.96
CA PRO A 230 -2.55 14.75 0.79
C PRO A 230 -1.05 14.74 1.11
N SER A 231 -0.30 13.84 0.47
CA SER A 231 1.15 13.80 0.61
C SER A 231 1.78 15.07 0.01
N PRO A 232 2.81 15.67 0.65
CA PRO A 232 3.38 16.95 0.23
C PRO A 232 3.76 17.01 -1.26
N ASP A 233 4.41 15.97 -1.79
CA ASP A 233 4.86 15.94 -3.19
C ASP A 233 3.90 15.20 -4.14
N ASN A 234 2.75 14.71 -3.65
CA ASN A 234 1.77 14.01 -4.49
C ASN A 234 0.34 14.08 -3.89
N PRO A 235 -0.51 15.00 -4.37
CA PRO A 235 -1.84 15.20 -3.81
C PRO A 235 -2.80 14.00 -4.03
N LYS A 236 -2.46 13.07 -4.94
CA LYS A 236 -3.26 11.87 -5.20
C LYS A 236 -3.09 10.80 -4.12
N THR A 237 -1.99 10.87 -3.36
CA THR A 237 -1.62 9.90 -2.32
C THR A 237 -1.91 10.49 -0.94
N SER A 238 -2.58 9.74 -0.08
CA SER A 238 -2.73 10.09 1.34
C SER A 238 -1.40 9.95 2.07
N TYR A 239 -1.02 10.95 2.87
CA TYR A 239 0.26 10.93 3.61
C TYR A 239 0.35 9.77 4.62
N LEU A 240 -0.79 9.26 5.11
CA LEU A 240 -0.82 8.09 5.99
C LEU A 240 -0.27 6.81 5.33
N ALA A 241 -0.38 6.67 4.00
CA ALA A 241 0.07 5.46 3.31
C ALA A 241 1.57 5.16 3.48
N PRO A 242 2.52 6.09 3.20
CA PRO A 242 3.93 5.85 3.50
C PRO A 242 4.19 5.69 5.00
N LEU A 243 3.42 6.36 5.88
CA LEU A 243 3.58 6.20 7.33
C LEU A 243 3.17 4.80 7.80
N ALA A 244 2.12 4.20 7.23
CA ALA A 244 1.72 2.83 7.50
C ALA A 244 2.82 1.83 7.10
N ALA A 245 3.52 2.07 5.98
CA ALA A 245 4.67 1.26 5.58
C ALA A 245 5.83 1.39 6.59
N ILE A 246 6.14 2.62 7.02
CA ILE A 246 7.17 2.87 8.04
C ILE A 246 6.80 2.19 9.36
N ALA A 247 5.54 2.29 9.80
CA ALA A 247 5.06 1.62 11.01
C ALA A 247 5.19 0.10 10.90
N CYS A 248 4.84 -0.48 9.75
CA CYS A 248 5.02 -1.90 9.48
C CYS A 248 6.50 -2.31 9.53
N LEU A 249 7.41 -1.53 8.92
CA LEU A 249 8.85 -1.79 9.01
C LEU A 249 9.37 -1.72 10.46
N LYS A 250 8.90 -0.75 11.25
CA LYS A 250 9.27 -0.63 12.67
C LYS A 250 8.81 -1.85 13.46
N LYS A 251 7.57 -2.31 13.23
CA LYS A 251 7.02 -3.51 13.88
C LYS A 251 7.93 -4.72 13.70
N LEU A 252 8.44 -4.95 12.48
CA LEU A 252 9.37 -6.06 12.17
C LEU A 252 10.71 -6.02 12.91
N THR A 253 11.01 -4.93 13.59
CA THR A 253 12.27 -4.71 14.33
C THR A 253 12.04 -4.38 15.80
N SER A 254 10.78 -4.36 16.25
CA SER A 254 10.40 -3.94 17.60
C SER A 254 10.26 -5.13 18.53
N GLU A 255 10.58 -4.91 19.80
CA GLU A 255 10.39 -5.88 20.89
C GLU A 255 8.93 -5.98 21.34
N ILE A 256 8.16 -4.91 21.12
CA ILE A 256 6.74 -4.81 21.47
C ILE A 256 5.93 -4.59 20.19
N GLU A 257 5.00 -5.51 19.94
CA GLU A 257 4.06 -5.41 18.83
C GLU A 257 2.66 -5.11 19.35
N ILE A 258 2.05 -4.04 18.83
CA ILE A 258 0.66 -3.65 19.11
C ILE A 258 -0.11 -3.74 17.81
N GLY A 259 -1.25 -4.44 17.83
CA GLY A 259 -2.27 -4.51 16.76
C GLY A 259 -1.77 -4.27 15.34
#